data_AF-A0A353QIE9-F1
#
_entry.id   AF-A0A353QIE9-F1
#
_cell.length_a   1.000
_cell.length_b   1.000
_cell.length_c   1.000
_cell.angle_alpha   90.00
_cell.angle_beta   90.00
_cell.angle_gamma   90.00
#
_symmetry.space_group_name_H-M   'P 1'
#
loop_
_entity.id
_entity.type
_entity.pdbx_description
1 polymer ?
#
loop_
_entity_poly.entity_id
_entity_poly.type
_entity_poly.pdbx_seq_one_letter_code
_entity_poly.pdbx_strand_id
1 'polypeptide(L)'
;VTVAPQGAGSVMLDPAGGKYKSGTNVILRPVANDGYEFTDWDGDNKADLAADYDHWKIKMNGHKKIIATFAELLPNQVASPTAVPVGGMVAAGSKITLSVTTDGATIYYTVDGSTPTSASTVYNASAKPTVPDGGLTLKAIAAKAEMIDSNIATFHYSTPRPIEQQSCGVGGVSFEMRLAPGGLTFPYGQFADTATINQDYWVSETEVTSELWHTVRTWANDPARGAQRYFFQSEYLIEPPIEEQKLKPAFYISWRDAIVWCNALTEYYNATSGKSLGCVYTYGGQVIRDSRDTNAVACDQAIMTAGAKGFRLPISKEWEMAARYIDGIEWLPYNHASGDTSGNCYPDVSSTRIGDYVWYADNSGASTHPVATRQPNHLGLYDMSGNLSEFCFEIHPGSDKYRVLRGGDCFSKTGTYFLMVSYENWASPVWGTSQYGFRFVATK
;
A
#
# COMPACT_ATOMS: atom_id res chain seq x y z
N VAL A 1 21.12 -17.93 4.12
CA VAL A 1 21.69 -17.39 5.37
C VAL A 1 22.19 -18.55 6.19
N THR A 2 23.36 -18.42 6.80
CA THR A 2 23.81 -19.33 7.84
C THR A 2 23.64 -18.57 9.16
N VAL A 3 22.86 -19.15 10.06
CA VAL A 3 22.65 -18.61 11.40
C VAL A 3 23.38 -19.50 12.38
N ALA A 4 24.33 -18.94 13.12
CA ALA A 4 25.00 -19.64 14.19
C ALA A 4 24.46 -19.11 15.54
N PRO A 5 23.69 -19.90 16.29
CA PRO A 5 23.35 -19.51 17.66
C PRO A 5 24.61 -19.51 18.53
N GLN A 6 24.85 -18.42 19.24
CA GLN A 6 25.85 -18.32 20.30
C GLN A 6 25.12 -18.34 21.64
N GLY A 7 25.47 -19.28 22.51
CA GLY A 7 24.64 -19.62 23.68
C GLY A 7 23.56 -20.64 23.33
N ALA A 8 22.56 -20.83 24.20
CA ALA A 8 21.53 -21.85 24.00
C ALA A 8 20.25 -21.25 23.40
N GLY A 9 20.07 -21.48 22.09
CA GLY A 9 18.87 -21.09 21.36
C GLY A 9 18.92 -21.56 19.92
N SER A 10 17.88 -21.21 19.17
CA SER A 10 17.72 -21.51 17.75
C SER A 10 17.12 -20.32 17.03
N VAL A 11 17.13 -20.33 15.70
CA VAL A 11 16.48 -19.31 14.88
C VAL A 11 15.60 -19.98 13.87
N MET A 12 14.31 -19.65 13.91
CA MET A 12 13.36 -20.03 12.88
C MET A 12 13.52 -19.09 11.68
N LEU A 13 13.61 -19.69 10.50
CA LEU A 13 13.72 -18.96 9.24
C LEU A 13 12.44 -19.13 8.42
N ASP A 14 11.94 -18.04 7.87
CA ASP A 14 10.82 -18.04 6.94
C ASP A 14 11.16 -17.20 5.69
N PRO A 15 11.30 -17.81 4.49
CA PRO A 15 11.14 -19.23 4.22
C PRO A 15 12.17 -20.12 4.93
N ALA A 16 11.82 -21.37 5.24
CA ALA A 16 12.75 -22.33 5.83
C ALA A 16 13.79 -22.82 4.82
N GLY A 17 14.95 -23.31 5.30
CA GLY A 17 15.88 -24.10 4.47
C GLY A 17 17.27 -23.52 4.23
N GLY A 18 17.59 -22.31 4.71
CA GLY A 18 18.95 -21.76 4.78
C GLY A 18 19.61 -21.37 3.44
N LYS A 19 19.15 -21.93 2.32
CA LYS A 19 19.53 -21.55 0.95
C LYS A 19 18.36 -20.84 0.30
N TYR A 20 18.63 -19.64 -0.18
CA TYR A 20 17.63 -18.75 -0.74
C TYR A 20 18.14 -18.20 -2.05
N LYS A 21 17.21 -17.86 -2.95
CA LYS A 21 17.55 -17.09 -4.13
C LYS A 21 18.10 -15.74 -3.68
N SER A 22 19.07 -15.21 -4.43
CA SER A 22 19.52 -13.85 -4.19
C SER A 22 18.30 -12.93 -4.24
N GLY A 23 18.16 -12.09 -3.22
CA GLY A 23 17.12 -11.10 -3.09
C GLY A 23 15.94 -11.46 -2.18
N THR A 24 15.79 -12.73 -1.78
CA THR A 24 14.74 -13.17 -0.84
C THR A 24 14.87 -12.43 0.50
N ASN A 25 13.78 -11.85 1.00
CA ASN A 25 13.69 -11.44 2.40
C ASN A 25 13.40 -12.68 3.25
N VAL A 26 14.32 -13.02 4.14
CA VAL A 26 14.14 -14.11 5.09
C VAL A 26 13.80 -13.47 6.42
N ILE A 27 12.65 -13.85 6.99
CA ILE A 27 12.25 -13.53 8.35
C ILE A 27 13.00 -14.45 9.30
N LEU A 28 13.55 -13.89 10.36
CA LEU A 28 14.30 -14.55 11.40
C LEU A 28 13.64 -14.32 12.74
N ARG A 29 13.31 -15.41 13.41
CA ARG A 29 12.69 -15.41 14.74
C ARG A 29 13.59 -16.18 15.68
N PRO A 30 14.35 -15.50 16.57
CA PRO A 30 15.16 -16.19 17.56
C PRO A 30 14.25 -16.85 18.59
N VAL A 31 14.61 -18.07 18.98
CA VAL A 31 13.91 -18.90 19.95
C VAL A 31 14.95 -19.35 20.96
N ALA A 32 14.96 -18.73 22.13
CA ALA A 32 15.87 -19.10 23.20
C ALA A 32 15.52 -20.48 23.78
N ASN A 33 16.52 -21.24 24.20
CA ASN A 33 16.30 -22.46 24.98
C ASN A 33 15.96 -22.10 26.44
N ASP A 34 15.48 -23.08 27.19
CA ASP A 34 15.19 -22.90 28.61
C ASP A 34 16.40 -22.36 29.39
N GLY A 35 16.16 -21.30 30.17
CA GLY A 35 17.19 -20.61 30.96
C GLY A 35 17.97 -19.53 30.20
N TYR A 36 17.65 -19.28 28.92
CA TYR A 36 18.31 -18.28 28.09
C TYR A 36 17.30 -17.28 27.53
N GLU A 37 17.82 -16.15 27.08
CA GLU A 37 17.08 -15.16 26.31
C GLU A 37 17.87 -14.73 25.08
N PHE A 38 17.15 -14.38 24.02
CA PHE A 38 17.75 -13.71 22.89
C PHE A 38 18.10 -12.27 23.30
N THR A 39 19.36 -11.88 23.15
CA THR A 39 19.83 -10.55 23.55
C THR A 39 20.11 -9.65 22.36
N ASP A 40 20.79 -10.16 21.35
CA ASP A 40 21.15 -9.37 20.17
C ASP A 40 21.55 -10.27 18.99
N TRP A 41 21.57 -9.68 17.81
CA TRP A 41 22.25 -10.24 16.66
C TRP A 41 23.71 -9.81 16.62
N ASP A 42 24.56 -10.65 16.04
CA ASP A 42 25.95 -10.37 15.75
C ASP A 42 26.37 -11.00 14.41
N GLY A 43 27.65 -10.94 14.09
CA GLY A 43 28.25 -11.52 12.90
C GLY A 43 28.35 -10.54 11.73
N ASP A 44 29.05 -11.00 10.70
CA ASP A 44 29.47 -10.20 9.54
C ASP A 44 28.31 -9.48 8.84
N ASN A 45 27.10 -10.02 8.94
CA ASN A 45 25.90 -9.46 8.32
C ASN A 45 24.86 -8.94 9.32
N LYS A 46 25.23 -8.64 10.58
CA LYS A 46 24.31 -8.03 11.57
C LYS A 46 23.66 -6.76 11.03
N ALA A 47 24.44 -5.88 10.42
CA ALA A 47 23.96 -4.60 9.91
C ALA A 47 22.94 -4.73 8.76
N ASP A 48 22.81 -5.92 8.17
CA ASP A 48 21.82 -6.21 7.12
C ASP A 48 20.45 -6.60 7.69
N LEU A 49 20.32 -6.75 9.01
CA LEU A 49 19.06 -7.08 9.67
C LEU A 49 18.23 -5.81 9.89
N ALA A 50 17.01 -5.82 9.35
CA ALA A 50 15.99 -4.85 9.68
C ALA A 50 15.13 -5.43 10.81
N ALA A 51 15.13 -4.79 11.98
CA ALA A 51 14.23 -5.14 13.06
C ALA A 51 12.78 -4.77 12.67
N ASP A 52 11.87 -5.70 12.89
CA ASP A 52 10.46 -5.55 12.62
C ASP A 52 9.65 -6.11 13.78
N TYR A 53 9.45 -5.25 14.78
CA TYR A 53 8.76 -5.50 16.05
C TYR A 53 9.21 -6.74 16.84
N ASP A 54 8.83 -7.95 16.39
CA ASP A 54 9.05 -9.26 17.04
C ASP A 54 9.92 -10.23 16.22
N HIS A 55 10.38 -9.79 15.05
CA HIS A 55 11.25 -10.55 14.17
C HIS A 55 12.24 -9.64 13.46
N TRP A 56 13.19 -10.25 12.77
CA TRP A 56 14.14 -9.52 11.95
C TRP A 56 13.99 -10.00 10.52
N LYS A 57 14.21 -9.10 9.57
CA LYS A 57 14.24 -9.43 8.15
C LYS A 57 15.69 -9.27 7.67
N ILE A 58 16.24 -10.29 7.02
CA ILE A 58 17.52 -10.19 6.31
C ILE A 58 17.28 -10.38 4.81
N LYS A 59 17.65 -9.38 4.01
CA LYS A 59 17.61 -9.52 2.55
C LYS A 59 18.83 -10.32 2.11
N MET A 60 18.60 -11.41 1.42
CA MET A 60 19.66 -12.22 0.83
C MET A 60 20.24 -11.46 -0.36
N ASN A 61 21.54 -11.27 -0.46
CA ASN A 61 22.21 -10.70 -1.65
C ASN A 61 23.59 -11.34 -1.89
N GLY A 62 23.77 -12.51 -1.29
CA GLY A 62 25.03 -13.19 -1.10
C GLY A 62 24.91 -14.16 0.07
N HIS A 63 25.96 -14.90 0.38
CA HIS A 63 25.96 -15.73 1.58
C HIS A 63 25.94 -14.83 2.82
N LYS A 64 24.80 -14.74 3.48
CA LYS A 64 24.64 -14.04 4.75
C LYS A 64 25.08 -14.93 5.92
N LYS A 65 25.92 -14.43 6.81
CA LYS A 65 26.33 -15.06 8.05
C LYS A 65 25.99 -14.13 9.22
N ILE A 66 25.09 -14.59 10.07
CA ILE A 66 24.67 -13.87 11.27
C ILE A 66 24.74 -14.82 12.45
N ILE A 67 24.91 -14.22 13.62
CA ILE A 67 24.98 -14.90 14.89
C ILE A 67 23.79 -14.43 15.70
N ALA A 68 22.99 -15.35 16.23
CA ALA A 68 21.96 -15.00 17.21
C ALA A 68 22.56 -15.22 18.59
N THR A 69 22.71 -14.17 19.36
CA THR A 69 23.28 -14.25 20.71
C THR A 69 22.17 -14.52 21.71
N PHE A 70 22.35 -15.58 22.47
CA PHE A 70 21.50 -15.97 23.58
C PHE A 70 22.33 -15.88 24.86
N ALA A 71 21.91 -15.03 25.79
CA ALA A 71 22.52 -14.96 27.11
C ALA A 71 21.74 -15.84 28.09
N GLU A 72 22.44 -16.40 29.08
CA GLU A 72 21.76 -16.97 30.24
C GLU A 72 20.96 -15.86 30.92
N LEU A 73 19.73 -16.18 31.29
CA LEU A 73 18.95 -15.34 32.19
C LEU A 73 19.75 -15.12 33.47
N LEU A 74 19.51 -13.98 34.14
CA LEU A 74 20.11 -13.75 35.45
C LEU A 74 19.78 -14.94 36.38
N PRO A 75 20.70 -15.31 37.29
CA PRO A 75 20.39 -16.32 38.29
C PRO A 75 19.07 -15.96 38.96
N ASN A 76 18.09 -16.87 38.88
CA ASN A 76 16.75 -16.71 39.44
C ASN A 76 15.80 -15.75 38.67
N GLN A 77 15.97 -15.56 37.35
CA GLN A 77 15.04 -14.82 36.50
C GLN A 77 14.07 -15.75 35.73
N VAL A 78 12.82 -15.30 35.57
CA VAL A 78 11.76 -16.00 34.84
C VAL A 78 11.94 -15.84 33.32
N ALA A 79 11.67 -16.89 32.55
CA ALA A 79 11.72 -16.86 31.09
C ALA A 79 10.61 -15.99 30.50
N SER A 80 10.87 -15.32 29.36
CA SER A 80 9.87 -14.51 28.68
C SER A 80 8.73 -15.35 28.10
N PRO A 81 7.48 -14.85 28.11
CA PRO A 81 6.37 -15.52 27.45
C PRO A 81 6.60 -15.70 25.94
N THR A 82 6.10 -16.82 25.41
CA THR A 82 6.01 -17.12 23.99
C THR A 82 4.54 -17.17 23.56
N ALA A 83 4.26 -17.01 22.26
CA ALA A 83 2.91 -17.01 21.71
C ALA A 83 2.74 -17.97 20.53
N VAL A 84 1.57 -18.60 20.43
CA VAL A 84 1.12 -19.34 19.25
C VAL A 84 -0.30 -18.87 18.89
N PRO A 85 -0.53 -18.33 17.68
CA PRO A 85 0.45 -18.02 16.62
C PRO A 85 1.49 -16.97 17.06
N VAL A 86 2.67 -16.97 16.45
CA VAL A 86 3.80 -16.11 16.87
C VAL A 86 3.54 -14.62 16.59
N GLY A 87 2.69 -14.30 15.63
CA GLY A 87 2.39 -12.93 15.18
C GLY A 87 1.96 -12.93 13.70
N GLY A 88 1.57 -11.77 13.17
CA GLY A 88 1.19 -11.57 11.77
C GLY A 88 -0.32 -11.64 11.48
N MET A 89 -0.66 -11.78 10.20
CA MET A 89 -2.05 -11.82 9.76
C MET A 89 -2.72 -13.17 10.12
N VAL A 90 -3.79 -13.09 10.88
CA VAL A 90 -4.58 -14.25 11.33
C VAL A 90 -6.07 -13.96 11.17
N ALA A 91 -6.93 -14.99 11.21
CA ALA A 91 -8.37 -14.77 11.15
C ALA A 91 -8.87 -14.05 12.42
N ALA A 92 -9.84 -13.16 12.28
CA ALA A 92 -10.54 -12.59 13.43
C ALA A 92 -11.15 -13.71 14.29
N GLY A 93 -11.08 -13.54 15.62
CA GLY A 93 -11.46 -14.58 16.57
C GLY A 93 -10.38 -15.63 16.85
N SER A 94 -9.21 -15.55 16.22
CA SER A 94 -8.09 -16.44 16.53
C SER A 94 -7.66 -16.28 17.98
N LYS A 95 -7.55 -17.41 18.70
CA LYS A 95 -7.08 -17.43 20.09
C LYS A 95 -5.57 -17.51 20.14
N ILE A 96 -4.97 -16.66 20.96
CA ILE A 96 -3.54 -16.65 21.22
C ILE A 96 -3.26 -17.53 22.43
N THR A 97 -2.38 -18.51 22.25
CA THR A 97 -1.90 -19.35 23.34
C THR A 97 -0.55 -18.82 23.80
N LEU A 98 -0.50 -18.31 25.03
CA LEU A 98 0.76 -17.93 25.68
C LEU A 98 1.33 -19.11 26.45
N SER A 99 2.66 -19.18 26.55
CA SER A 99 3.37 -20.20 27.31
C SER A 99 4.67 -19.65 27.87
N VAL A 100 5.09 -20.17 29.03
CA VAL A 100 6.36 -19.85 29.68
C VAL A 100 6.98 -21.15 30.15
N THR A 101 8.30 -21.28 30.04
CA THR A 101 9.00 -22.53 30.37
C THR A 101 9.43 -22.61 31.83
N THR A 102 9.46 -21.47 32.55
CA THR A 102 9.65 -21.45 34.00
C THR A 102 8.44 -22.05 34.71
N ASP A 103 8.61 -23.27 35.23
CA ASP A 103 7.56 -23.99 35.94
C ASP A 103 6.99 -23.20 37.13
N GLY A 104 5.67 -23.18 37.25
CA GLY A 104 4.94 -22.41 38.27
C GLY A 104 4.93 -20.89 38.09
N ALA A 105 5.49 -20.34 37.00
CA ALA A 105 5.36 -18.92 36.71
C ALA A 105 3.95 -18.56 36.21
N THR A 106 3.50 -17.35 36.54
CA THR A 106 2.22 -16.79 36.10
C THR A 106 2.46 -15.76 35.01
N ILE A 107 1.75 -15.88 33.88
CA ILE A 107 1.83 -14.93 32.76
C ILE A 107 0.76 -13.85 32.93
N TYR A 108 1.16 -12.60 32.73
CA TYR A 108 0.31 -11.41 32.72
C TYR A 108 0.43 -10.72 31.38
N TYR A 109 -0.67 -10.20 30.84
CA TYR A 109 -0.67 -9.61 29.50
C TYR A 109 -1.61 -8.39 29.35
N THR A 110 -1.36 -7.65 28.29
CA THR A 110 -2.17 -6.54 27.76
C THR A 110 -2.38 -6.75 26.26
N VAL A 111 -3.48 -6.22 25.70
CA VAL A 111 -3.85 -6.38 24.27
C VAL A 111 -3.94 -5.05 23.51
N ASP A 112 -3.71 -3.95 24.21
CA ASP A 112 -3.74 -2.57 23.69
C ASP A 112 -2.34 -2.00 23.49
N GLY A 113 -1.30 -2.83 23.62
CA GLY A 113 0.11 -2.43 23.53
C GLY A 113 0.66 -1.70 24.75
N SER A 114 -0.12 -1.51 25.83
CA SER A 114 0.38 -0.96 27.09
C SER A 114 1.35 -1.92 27.79
N THR A 115 2.23 -1.40 28.65
CA THR A 115 3.21 -2.21 29.39
C THR A 115 2.51 -3.12 30.42
N PRO A 116 2.66 -4.46 30.36
CA PRO A 116 2.03 -5.36 31.31
C PRO A 116 2.77 -5.35 32.65
N THR A 117 2.04 -5.59 33.74
CA THR A 117 2.56 -5.78 35.10
C THR A 117 1.87 -6.96 35.78
N SER A 118 2.29 -7.32 37.00
CA SER A 118 1.61 -8.34 37.82
C SER A 118 0.18 -7.95 38.26
N ALA A 119 -0.27 -6.73 37.97
CA ALA A 119 -1.66 -6.29 38.11
C ALA A 119 -2.48 -6.41 36.81
N SER A 120 -1.85 -6.75 35.68
CA SER A 120 -2.52 -6.94 34.39
C SER A 120 -3.29 -8.27 34.34
N THR A 121 -3.94 -8.54 33.21
CA THR A 121 -4.77 -9.74 33.05
C THR A 121 -3.91 -11.00 33.14
N VAL A 122 -4.27 -11.90 34.06
CA VAL A 122 -3.62 -13.21 34.21
C VAL A 122 -4.05 -14.12 33.06
N TYR A 123 -3.08 -14.66 32.33
CA TYR A 123 -3.32 -15.66 31.30
C TYR A 123 -3.67 -17.01 31.92
N ASN A 124 -4.78 -17.60 31.46
CA ASN A 124 -5.20 -18.95 31.79
C ASN A 124 -6.11 -19.50 30.68
N ALA A 125 -6.53 -20.77 30.80
CA ALA A 125 -7.34 -21.44 29.78
C ALA A 125 -8.66 -20.70 29.44
N SER A 126 -9.25 -20.00 30.41
CA SER A 126 -10.49 -19.24 30.25
C SER A 126 -10.25 -17.79 29.79
N ALA A 127 -9.05 -17.25 29.99
CA ALA A 127 -8.65 -15.89 29.64
C ALA A 127 -7.60 -15.88 28.52
N LYS A 128 -7.85 -16.60 27.43
CA LYS A 128 -6.99 -16.53 26.24
C LYS A 128 -7.26 -15.23 25.48
N PRO A 129 -6.23 -14.43 25.14
CA PRO A 129 -6.38 -13.30 24.25
C PRO A 129 -6.96 -13.76 22.91
N THR A 130 -7.86 -12.98 22.36
CA THR A 130 -8.51 -13.25 21.07
C THR A 130 -8.27 -12.06 20.15
N VAL A 131 -7.87 -12.33 18.91
CA VAL A 131 -7.61 -11.27 17.93
C VAL A 131 -8.94 -10.67 17.44
N PRO A 132 -9.22 -9.38 17.69
CA PRO A 132 -10.42 -8.72 17.19
C PRO A 132 -10.27 -8.36 15.70
N ASP A 133 -11.37 -7.94 15.09
CA ASP A 133 -11.31 -7.26 13.79
C ASP A 133 -10.37 -6.04 13.88
N GLY A 134 -9.54 -5.87 12.86
CA GLY A 134 -8.51 -4.83 12.82
C GLY A 134 -7.19 -5.18 13.52
N GLY A 135 -7.11 -6.29 14.26
CA GLY A 135 -5.88 -6.77 14.90
C GLY A 135 -5.65 -6.25 16.32
N LEU A 136 -4.50 -6.60 16.92
CA LEU A 136 -4.10 -6.12 18.25
C LEU A 136 -2.56 -6.12 18.42
N THR A 137 -2.09 -5.38 19.42
CA THR A 137 -0.72 -5.49 19.93
C THR A 137 -0.74 -6.14 21.30
N LEU A 138 -0.23 -7.36 21.41
CA LEU A 138 -0.15 -8.09 22.66
C LEU A 138 1.22 -7.88 23.30
N LYS A 139 1.24 -7.54 24.59
CA LYS A 139 2.46 -7.57 25.41
C LYS A 139 2.28 -8.49 26.59
N ALA A 140 3.30 -9.25 26.95
CA ALA A 140 3.25 -10.21 28.06
C ALA A 140 4.52 -10.23 28.90
N ILE A 141 4.34 -10.46 30.20
CA ILE A 141 5.39 -10.69 31.21
C ILE A 141 5.05 -11.94 32.02
N ALA A 142 6.04 -12.68 32.48
CA ALA A 142 5.87 -13.78 33.42
C ALA A 142 6.55 -13.48 34.75
N ALA A 143 5.89 -13.82 35.85
CA ALA A 143 6.38 -13.59 37.21
C ALA A 143 6.24 -14.85 38.06
N LYS A 144 7.15 -15.01 39.02
CA LYS A 144 7.11 -16.09 40.02
C LYS A 144 7.65 -15.55 41.34
N ALA A 145 7.01 -15.92 42.45
CA ALA A 145 7.42 -15.48 43.77
C ALA A 145 8.91 -15.77 44.01
N GLU A 146 9.59 -14.79 44.61
CA GLU A 146 11.02 -14.84 44.93
C GLU A 146 11.96 -14.91 43.72
N MET A 147 11.45 -14.79 42.48
CA MET A 147 12.24 -14.70 41.25
C MET A 147 12.22 -13.28 40.68
N ILE A 148 13.18 -12.97 39.82
CA ILE A 148 13.17 -11.77 38.99
C ILE A 148 12.17 -11.99 37.84
N ASP A 149 11.27 -11.03 37.60
CA ASP A 149 10.30 -11.11 36.51
C ASP A 149 10.98 -11.23 35.14
N SER A 150 10.26 -11.80 34.17
CA SER A 150 10.75 -11.92 32.81
C SER A 150 10.88 -10.56 32.12
N ASN A 151 11.65 -10.52 31.03
CA ASN A 151 11.55 -9.43 30.07
C ASN A 151 10.18 -9.45 29.36
N ILE A 152 9.73 -8.28 28.89
CA ILE A 152 8.44 -8.10 28.21
C ILE A 152 8.55 -8.64 26.77
N ALA A 153 7.69 -9.60 26.45
CA ALA A 153 7.48 -10.07 25.07
C ALA A 153 6.40 -9.23 24.38
N THR A 154 6.58 -8.91 23.10
CA THR A 154 5.61 -8.15 22.27
C THR A 154 5.27 -8.96 21.02
N PHE A 155 3.99 -9.02 20.66
CA PHE A 155 3.47 -9.72 19.48
C PHE A 155 2.44 -8.87 18.78
N HIS A 156 2.47 -8.82 17.44
CA HIS A 156 1.53 -8.04 16.64
C HIS A 156 0.65 -8.97 15.79
N TYR A 157 -0.65 -8.71 15.78
CA TYR A 157 -1.60 -9.47 14.96
C TYR A 157 -2.44 -8.53 14.12
N SER A 158 -2.65 -8.88 12.86
CA SER A 158 -3.59 -8.23 11.97
C SER A 158 -4.67 -9.22 11.55
N THR A 159 -5.78 -8.71 11.00
CA THR A 159 -6.84 -9.54 10.41
C THR A 159 -7.10 -9.10 8.98
N PRO A 160 -7.47 -10.01 8.07
CA PRO A 160 -7.90 -9.63 6.73
C PRO A 160 -9.08 -8.66 6.85
N ARG A 161 -8.89 -7.41 6.45
CA ARG A 161 -10.02 -6.47 6.34
C ARG A 161 -10.80 -6.84 5.09
N PRO A 162 -12.15 -6.98 5.17
CA PRO A 162 -12.95 -7.02 3.96
C PRO A 162 -12.64 -5.78 3.13
N ILE A 163 -12.26 -5.98 1.87
CA ILE A 163 -12.05 -4.87 0.95
C ILE A 163 -13.42 -4.23 0.72
N GLU A 164 -13.68 -3.09 1.38
CA GLU A 164 -14.91 -2.34 1.14
C GLU A 164 -14.86 -1.81 -0.31
N GLN A 165 -15.89 -2.11 -1.08
CA GLN A 165 -16.00 -1.74 -2.48
C GLN A 165 -17.36 -1.10 -2.75
N GLN A 166 -17.42 -0.23 -3.75
CA GLN A 166 -18.68 0.27 -4.29
C GLN A 166 -18.65 0.22 -5.82
N SER A 167 -19.76 -0.23 -6.39
CA SER A 167 -19.99 -0.21 -7.83
C SER A 167 -20.69 1.09 -8.21
N CYS A 168 -20.08 1.83 -9.12
CA CYS A 168 -20.62 3.06 -9.68
C CYS A 168 -20.87 2.88 -11.18
N GLY A 169 -21.56 3.85 -11.80
CA GLY A 169 -21.73 3.81 -13.25
C GLY A 169 -22.37 5.06 -13.84
N VAL A 170 -22.05 5.31 -15.10
CA VAL A 170 -22.56 6.41 -15.92
C VAL A 170 -22.71 5.94 -17.36
N GLY A 171 -23.79 6.35 -18.03
CA GLY A 171 -23.99 6.01 -19.46
C GLY A 171 -24.01 4.52 -19.79
N GLY A 172 -24.36 3.65 -18.82
CA GLY A 172 -24.33 2.20 -18.98
C GLY A 172 -22.96 1.55 -18.75
N VAL A 173 -21.92 2.33 -18.44
CA VAL A 173 -20.57 1.86 -18.11
C VAL A 173 -20.41 1.82 -16.60
N SER A 174 -20.05 0.67 -16.06
CA SER A 174 -19.76 0.47 -14.64
C SER A 174 -18.28 0.65 -14.34
N PHE A 175 -17.97 1.12 -13.14
CA PHE A 175 -16.61 1.14 -12.60
C PHE A 175 -16.65 0.89 -11.09
N GLU A 176 -15.66 0.15 -10.60
CA GLU A 176 -15.54 -0.19 -9.19
C GLU A 176 -14.59 0.77 -8.48
N MET A 177 -14.90 1.04 -7.21
CA MET A 177 -14.04 1.82 -6.32
C MET A 177 -13.73 0.98 -5.07
N ARG A 178 -12.48 1.03 -4.62
CA ARG A 178 -11.98 0.38 -3.41
C ARG A 178 -11.78 1.41 -2.31
N LEU A 179 -12.14 1.08 -1.08
CA LEU A 179 -11.89 1.96 0.05
C LEU A 179 -10.44 1.87 0.51
N ALA A 180 -9.75 3.00 0.51
CA ALA A 180 -8.50 3.18 1.22
C ALA A 180 -8.78 3.78 2.61
N PRO A 181 -8.40 3.09 3.71
CA PRO A 181 -8.66 3.56 5.07
C PRO A 181 -7.83 4.79 5.44
N GLY A 182 -8.47 5.78 6.04
CA GLY A 182 -7.83 6.93 6.67
C GLY A 182 -7.37 6.64 8.10
N GLY A 183 -6.71 7.63 8.70
CA GLY A 183 -6.18 7.58 10.06
C GLY A 183 -4.92 6.71 10.23
N LEU A 184 -4.40 6.12 9.15
CA LEU A 184 -3.20 5.29 9.19
C LEU A 184 -1.94 6.11 8.90
N THR A 185 -0.89 5.88 9.69
CA THR A 185 0.45 6.36 9.41
C THR A 185 1.21 5.28 8.65
N PHE A 186 1.78 5.62 7.50
CA PHE A 186 2.44 4.69 6.60
C PHE A 186 3.80 5.21 6.14
N PRO A 187 4.75 4.32 5.74
CA PRO A 187 5.99 4.73 5.11
C PRO A 187 5.73 5.47 3.80
N TYR A 188 6.30 6.66 3.63
CA TYR A 188 6.09 7.49 2.44
C TYR A 188 7.43 7.92 1.84
N GLY A 189 7.54 7.86 0.52
CA GLY A 189 8.78 8.15 -0.19
C GLY A 189 9.83 7.06 0.02
N GLN A 190 11.09 7.41 -0.24
CA GLN A 190 12.21 6.51 0.01
C GLN A 190 12.67 6.64 1.46
N PHE A 191 13.18 5.55 2.05
CA PHE A 191 13.74 5.52 3.41
C PHE A 191 12.70 5.64 4.53
N ALA A 192 12.95 6.45 5.57
CA ALA A 192 12.27 6.41 6.88
C ALA A 192 11.17 7.47 7.07
N ASP A 193 10.80 8.20 6.02
CA ASP A 193 9.73 9.19 6.10
C ASP A 193 8.36 8.51 6.24
N THR A 194 7.44 9.21 6.91
CA THR A 194 6.06 8.75 7.09
C THR A 194 5.06 9.81 6.70
N ALA A 195 3.84 9.37 6.37
CA ALA A 195 2.70 10.24 6.12
C ALA A 195 1.42 9.66 6.73
N THR A 196 0.41 10.51 6.90
CA THR A 196 -0.92 10.14 7.38
C THR A 196 -1.96 10.72 6.45
N ILE A 197 -2.91 9.90 6.00
CA ILE A 197 -4.13 10.37 5.32
C ILE A 197 -5.25 10.35 6.35
N ASN A 198 -5.80 11.53 6.69
CA ASN A 198 -6.72 11.65 7.83
C ASN A 198 -8.11 11.05 7.58
N GLN A 199 -8.52 10.92 6.31
CA GLN A 199 -9.89 10.57 5.95
C GLN A 199 -9.89 9.36 5.03
N ASP A 200 -10.90 8.52 5.21
CA ASP A 200 -11.24 7.47 4.26
C ASP A 200 -11.49 8.07 2.87
N TYR A 201 -11.01 7.39 1.83
CA TYR A 201 -11.23 7.79 0.45
C TYR A 201 -11.40 6.57 -0.44
N TRP A 202 -12.24 6.73 -1.45
CA TRP A 202 -12.46 5.76 -2.50
C TRP A 202 -11.40 5.93 -3.58
N VAL A 203 -10.84 4.85 -4.08
CA VAL A 203 -9.88 4.81 -5.19
C VAL A 203 -10.48 3.95 -6.31
N SER A 204 -10.45 4.42 -7.56
CA SER A 204 -10.89 3.59 -8.67
C SER A 204 -10.04 2.33 -8.75
N GLU A 205 -10.70 1.19 -8.92
CA GLU A 205 -10.08 -0.14 -8.93
C GLU A 205 -8.96 -0.23 -9.98
N THR A 206 -9.17 0.40 -11.13
CA THR A 206 -8.27 0.43 -12.27
C THR A 206 -7.93 1.86 -12.67
N GLU A 207 -7.02 1.99 -13.63
CA GLU A 207 -6.90 3.18 -14.47
C GLU A 207 -8.24 3.46 -15.19
N VAL A 208 -8.45 4.71 -15.62
CA VAL A 208 -9.63 5.05 -16.44
C VAL A 208 -9.57 4.31 -17.76
N THR A 209 -10.59 3.52 -18.06
CA THR A 209 -10.70 2.75 -19.30
C THR A 209 -11.09 3.64 -20.48
N SER A 210 -10.79 3.19 -21.70
CA SER A 210 -11.13 3.90 -22.94
C SER A 210 -12.64 4.09 -23.10
N GLU A 211 -13.44 3.10 -22.70
CA GLU A 211 -14.91 3.19 -22.73
C GLU A 211 -15.45 4.19 -21.71
N LEU A 212 -14.93 4.19 -20.48
CA LEU A 212 -15.33 5.14 -19.45
C LEU A 212 -14.94 6.57 -19.82
N TRP A 213 -13.71 6.75 -20.33
CA TRP A 213 -13.23 8.03 -20.85
C TRP A 213 -14.17 8.58 -21.92
N HIS A 214 -14.42 7.79 -22.97
CA HIS A 214 -15.26 8.18 -24.11
C HIS A 214 -16.69 8.51 -23.65
N THR A 215 -17.29 7.67 -22.80
CA THR A 215 -18.68 7.84 -22.32
C THR A 215 -18.86 9.17 -21.58
N VAL A 216 -17.97 9.49 -20.65
CA VAL A 216 -18.02 10.75 -19.91
C VAL A 216 -17.70 11.93 -20.81
N ARG A 217 -16.68 11.83 -21.66
CA ARG A 217 -16.27 12.90 -22.60
C ARG A 217 -17.42 13.27 -23.53
N THR A 218 -18.08 12.28 -24.13
CA THR A 218 -19.18 12.46 -25.07
C THR A 218 -20.38 13.13 -24.40
N TRP A 219 -20.79 12.65 -23.23
CA TRP A 219 -21.84 13.31 -22.44
C TRP A 219 -21.47 14.76 -22.10
N ALA A 220 -20.23 14.98 -21.65
CA ALA A 220 -19.78 16.29 -21.19
C ALA A 220 -19.64 17.30 -22.32
N ASN A 221 -19.27 16.85 -23.52
CA ASN A 221 -19.12 17.69 -24.70
C ASN A 221 -20.41 17.82 -25.53
N ASP A 222 -21.55 17.28 -25.09
CA ASP A 222 -22.82 17.41 -25.81
C ASP A 222 -23.27 18.89 -25.90
N PRO A 223 -23.50 19.43 -27.12
CA PRO A 223 -24.07 20.77 -27.30
C PRO A 223 -25.36 21.04 -26.51
N ALA A 224 -26.17 20.02 -26.23
CA ALA A 224 -27.40 20.13 -25.43
C ALA A 224 -27.14 20.61 -23.99
N ARG A 225 -25.90 20.50 -23.49
CA ARG A 225 -25.51 21.03 -22.17
C ARG A 225 -25.40 22.55 -22.13
N GLY A 226 -25.40 23.23 -23.27
CA GLY A 226 -25.32 24.69 -23.34
C GLY A 226 -24.12 25.25 -22.56
N ALA A 227 -24.38 26.14 -21.60
CA ALA A 227 -23.34 26.76 -20.77
C ALA A 227 -22.61 25.79 -19.82
N GLN A 228 -23.13 24.57 -19.61
CA GLN A 228 -22.50 23.54 -18.77
C GLN A 228 -21.68 22.53 -19.58
N ARG A 229 -21.47 22.79 -20.88
CA ARG A 229 -20.65 21.98 -21.76
C ARG A 229 -19.17 22.02 -21.35
N TYR A 230 -18.51 20.88 -21.46
CA TYR A 230 -17.08 20.72 -21.25
C TYR A 230 -16.33 20.65 -22.57
N PHE A 231 -15.07 21.07 -22.57
CA PHE A 231 -14.18 21.04 -23.72
C PHE A 231 -12.85 20.39 -23.33
N PHE A 232 -12.34 19.54 -24.21
CA PHE A 232 -11.12 18.77 -24.00
C PHE A 232 -10.05 19.18 -25.01
N GLN A 233 -8.78 19.20 -24.58
CA GLN A 233 -7.63 19.43 -25.45
C GLN A 233 -7.29 18.15 -26.23
N SER A 234 -7.48 16.99 -25.59
CA SER A 234 -7.29 15.70 -26.24
C SER A 234 -8.39 15.41 -27.26
N GLU A 235 -7.94 15.15 -28.49
CA GLU A 235 -8.74 14.64 -29.60
C GLU A 235 -8.63 13.10 -29.72
N TYR A 236 -8.13 12.43 -28.68
CA TYR A 236 -8.09 10.97 -28.60
C TYR A 236 -9.43 10.42 -28.06
N LEU A 237 -9.85 9.25 -28.56
CA LEU A 237 -11.11 8.57 -28.20
C LEU A 237 -12.38 9.42 -28.36
N ILE A 238 -12.43 10.25 -29.41
CA ILE A 238 -13.65 10.98 -29.81
C ILE A 238 -14.69 10.01 -30.36
N GLU A 239 -14.24 9.05 -31.16
CA GLU A 239 -15.08 7.96 -31.65
C GLU A 239 -15.20 6.87 -30.57
N PRO A 240 -16.33 6.14 -30.53
CA PRO A 240 -16.51 5.07 -29.56
C PRO A 240 -15.44 3.98 -29.76
N PRO A 241 -14.81 3.48 -28.68
CA PRO A 241 -13.81 2.43 -28.78
C PRO A 241 -14.45 1.13 -29.28
N ILE A 242 -13.71 0.38 -30.11
CA ILE A 242 -14.09 -0.99 -30.47
C ILE A 242 -13.97 -1.90 -29.24
N GLU A 243 -14.58 -3.08 -29.30
CA GLU A 243 -14.70 -4.00 -28.15
C GLU A 243 -13.34 -4.31 -27.50
N GLU A 244 -12.30 -4.56 -28.31
CA GLU A 244 -10.96 -4.89 -27.83
C GLU A 244 -10.23 -3.70 -27.17
N GLN A 245 -10.71 -2.48 -27.37
CA GLN A 245 -10.15 -1.25 -26.81
C GLN A 245 -10.88 -0.80 -25.54
N LYS A 246 -12.13 -1.20 -25.33
CA LYS A 246 -12.98 -0.69 -24.24
C LYS A 246 -12.29 -0.74 -22.88
N LEU A 247 -11.67 -1.87 -22.55
CA LEU A 247 -10.99 -2.12 -21.28
C LEU A 247 -9.50 -1.71 -21.29
N LYS A 248 -8.94 -1.25 -22.41
CA LYS A 248 -7.58 -0.66 -22.40
C LYS A 248 -7.62 0.67 -21.63
N PRO A 249 -6.58 1.02 -20.87
CA PRO A 249 -6.54 2.30 -20.18
C PRO A 249 -6.45 3.45 -21.19
N ALA A 250 -7.11 4.57 -20.89
CA ALA A 250 -7.11 5.75 -21.73
C ALA A 250 -5.78 6.51 -21.61
N PHE A 251 -5.06 6.64 -22.72
CA PHE A 251 -3.82 7.40 -22.85
C PHE A 251 -3.98 8.59 -23.83
N TYR A 252 -2.92 9.35 -24.10
CA TYR A 252 -2.99 10.66 -24.79
C TYR A 252 -3.90 11.67 -24.06
N ILE A 253 -3.99 11.51 -22.74
CA ILE A 253 -4.76 12.39 -21.86
C ILE A 253 -3.77 13.24 -21.07
N SER A 254 -3.91 14.57 -21.14
CA SER A 254 -3.10 15.49 -20.35
C SER A 254 -3.61 15.61 -18.91
N TRP A 255 -2.81 16.13 -18.00
CA TRP A 255 -3.27 16.43 -16.64
C TRP A 255 -4.47 17.40 -16.65
N ARG A 256 -4.47 18.39 -17.55
CA ARG A 256 -5.60 19.34 -17.68
C ARG A 256 -6.87 18.62 -18.11
N ASP A 257 -6.76 17.71 -19.08
CA ASP A 257 -7.88 16.89 -19.53
C ASP A 257 -8.42 16.03 -18.38
N ALA A 258 -7.54 15.42 -17.58
CA ALA A 258 -7.93 14.56 -16.47
C ALA A 258 -8.70 15.31 -15.36
N ILE A 259 -8.27 16.52 -14.96
CA ILE A 259 -9.00 17.30 -13.96
C ILE A 259 -10.38 17.75 -14.46
N VAL A 260 -10.47 18.15 -15.73
CA VAL A 260 -11.74 18.57 -16.36
C VAL A 260 -12.68 17.37 -16.50
N TRP A 261 -12.13 16.21 -16.84
CA TRP A 261 -12.86 14.95 -16.92
C TRP A 261 -13.41 14.51 -15.56
N CYS A 262 -12.65 14.69 -14.47
CA CYS A 262 -13.12 14.37 -13.12
C CYS A 262 -14.33 15.21 -12.69
N ASN A 263 -14.35 16.51 -13.02
CA ASN A 263 -15.52 17.36 -12.82
C ASN A 263 -16.71 16.88 -13.67
N ALA A 264 -16.46 16.55 -14.94
CA ALA A 264 -17.49 16.00 -15.82
C ALA A 264 -18.10 14.70 -15.30
N LEU A 265 -17.26 13.75 -14.86
CA LEU A 265 -17.71 12.51 -14.23
C LEU A 265 -18.57 12.79 -12.99
N THR A 266 -18.18 13.77 -12.17
CA THR A 266 -18.95 14.16 -10.97
C THR A 266 -20.36 14.60 -11.32
N GLU A 267 -20.52 15.48 -12.32
CA GLU A 267 -21.83 15.94 -12.73
C GLU A 267 -22.64 14.87 -13.45
N TYR A 268 -21.99 14.01 -14.24
CA TYR A 268 -22.70 12.92 -14.90
C TYR A 268 -23.22 11.91 -13.88
N TYR A 269 -22.37 11.54 -12.92
CA TYR A 269 -22.75 10.65 -11.83
C TYR A 269 -23.89 11.23 -11.00
N ASN A 270 -23.87 12.53 -10.69
CA ASN A 270 -25.01 13.19 -10.03
C ASN A 270 -26.30 13.06 -10.84
N ALA A 271 -26.23 13.27 -12.15
CA ALA A 271 -27.38 13.18 -13.05
C ALA A 271 -27.94 11.74 -13.16
N THR A 272 -27.10 10.71 -13.10
CA THR A 272 -27.54 9.31 -13.24
C THR A 272 -27.93 8.66 -11.89
N SER A 273 -27.28 9.04 -10.80
CA SER A 273 -27.48 8.42 -9.48
C SER A 273 -28.38 9.22 -8.54
N GLY A 274 -28.72 10.46 -8.89
CA GLY A 274 -29.47 11.38 -8.01
C GLY A 274 -28.64 11.93 -6.84
N LYS A 275 -27.32 11.74 -6.86
CA LYS A 275 -26.40 12.35 -5.88
C LYS A 275 -26.21 13.84 -6.16
N SER A 276 -25.63 14.54 -5.19
CA SER A 276 -25.30 15.97 -5.28
C SER A 276 -23.87 16.22 -4.80
N LEU A 277 -22.92 15.51 -5.39
CA LEU A 277 -21.50 15.69 -5.11
C LEU A 277 -21.02 17.02 -5.71
N GLY A 278 -20.20 17.77 -4.97
CA GLY A 278 -19.57 18.99 -5.49
C GLY A 278 -18.38 18.67 -6.40
N CYS A 279 -18.28 19.37 -7.54
CA CYS A 279 -17.08 19.33 -8.38
C CYS A 279 -15.85 19.78 -7.58
N VAL A 280 -14.72 19.11 -7.80
CA VAL A 280 -13.51 19.36 -7.01
C VAL A 280 -12.73 20.54 -7.57
N TYR A 281 -12.53 20.61 -8.88
CA TYR A 281 -11.57 21.56 -9.46
C TYR A 281 -12.24 22.87 -9.88
N THR A 282 -11.83 23.96 -9.25
CA THR A 282 -12.36 25.30 -9.51
C THR A 282 -11.25 26.33 -9.72
N TYR A 283 -11.60 27.43 -10.38
CA TYR A 283 -10.77 28.63 -10.50
C TYR A 283 -11.66 29.86 -10.33
N GLY A 284 -11.28 30.77 -9.43
CA GLY A 284 -12.14 31.92 -9.08
C GLY A 284 -13.53 31.52 -8.57
N GLY A 285 -13.65 30.35 -7.94
CA GLY A 285 -14.93 29.78 -7.47
C GLY A 285 -15.80 29.16 -8.56
N GLN A 286 -15.37 29.14 -9.82
CA GLN A 286 -16.09 28.54 -10.93
C GLN A 286 -15.53 27.15 -11.26
N VAL A 287 -16.41 26.21 -11.60
CA VAL A 287 -16.00 24.86 -12.02
C VAL A 287 -15.22 24.95 -13.33
N ILE A 288 -14.05 24.32 -13.39
CA ILE A 288 -13.24 24.28 -14.59
C ILE A 288 -13.84 23.24 -15.54
N ARG A 289 -14.19 23.68 -16.76
CA ARG A 289 -14.83 22.86 -17.79
C ARG A 289 -14.08 22.77 -19.11
N ASP A 290 -12.97 23.48 -19.25
CA ASP A 290 -12.25 23.60 -20.51
C ASP A 290 -10.76 23.34 -20.27
N SER A 291 -10.22 22.24 -20.77
CA SER A 291 -8.80 21.89 -20.63
C SER A 291 -7.93 22.41 -21.77
N ARG A 292 -8.52 23.06 -22.78
CA ARG A 292 -7.78 23.57 -23.95
C ARG A 292 -6.80 24.65 -23.54
N ASP A 293 -5.75 24.83 -24.33
CA ASP A 293 -4.71 25.84 -24.07
C ASP A 293 -5.23 27.26 -23.91
N THR A 294 -6.38 27.58 -24.53
CA THR A 294 -7.07 28.87 -24.34
C THR A 294 -7.53 29.13 -22.90
N ASN A 295 -7.63 28.08 -22.06
CA ASN A 295 -8.02 28.14 -20.66
C ASN A 295 -6.88 27.67 -19.71
N ALA A 296 -5.63 27.71 -20.18
CA ALA A 296 -4.45 27.24 -19.46
C ALA A 296 -4.33 27.79 -18.03
N VAL A 297 -4.57 29.10 -17.83
CA VAL A 297 -4.43 29.75 -16.52
C VAL A 297 -5.36 29.12 -15.49
N ALA A 298 -6.64 28.93 -15.83
CA ALA A 298 -7.60 28.34 -14.91
C ALA A 298 -7.25 26.89 -14.56
N CYS A 299 -6.77 26.11 -15.53
CA CYS A 299 -6.37 24.73 -15.31
C CYS A 299 -5.10 24.64 -14.45
N ASP A 300 -4.04 25.37 -14.81
CA ASP A 300 -2.74 25.28 -14.15
C ASP A 300 -2.76 25.84 -12.73
N GLN A 301 -3.72 26.72 -12.43
CA GLN A 301 -3.99 27.28 -11.11
C GLN A 301 -5.25 26.68 -10.47
N ALA A 302 -5.70 25.50 -10.91
CA ALA A 302 -6.87 24.84 -10.35
C ALA A 302 -6.73 24.64 -8.83
N ILE A 303 -7.81 24.88 -8.10
CA ILE A 303 -7.92 24.67 -6.66
C ILE A 303 -8.86 23.51 -6.41
N MET A 304 -8.49 22.61 -5.48
CA MET A 304 -9.41 21.63 -4.92
C MET A 304 -10.35 22.31 -3.94
N THR A 305 -11.64 22.33 -4.27
CA THR A 305 -12.68 22.92 -3.45
C THR A 305 -12.78 22.20 -2.11
N ALA A 306 -12.60 22.93 -1.01
CA ALA A 306 -12.61 22.35 0.33
C ALA A 306 -13.95 21.65 0.62
N GLY A 307 -13.88 20.40 1.12
CA GLY A 307 -15.05 19.60 1.45
C GLY A 307 -15.81 19.03 0.24
N ALA A 308 -15.39 19.30 -1.00
CA ALA A 308 -15.98 18.67 -2.17
C ALA A 308 -15.73 17.16 -2.16
N LYS A 309 -16.78 16.39 -2.42
CA LYS A 309 -16.76 14.92 -2.46
C LYS A 309 -16.85 14.33 -3.88
N GLY A 310 -16.72 15.17 -4.90
CA GLY A 310 -16.66 14.73 -6.29
C GLY A 310 -15.40 13.93 -6.59
N PHE A 311 -15.35 13.38 -7.80
CA PHE A 311 -14.20 12.65 -8.29
C PHE A 311 -13.04 13.60 -8.59
N ARG A 312 -11.82 13.13 -8.38
CA ARG A 312 -10.58 13.88 -8.56
C ARG A 312 -9.40 12.95 -8.80
N LEU A 313 -8.29 13.49 -9.29
CA LEU A 313 -7.00 12.81 -9.20
C LEU A 313 -6.62 12.57 -7.72
N PRO A 314 -5.92 11.46 -7.42
CA PRO A 314 -5.26 11.30 -6.13
C PRO A 314 -4.20 12.38 -5.94
N ILE A 315 -3.91 12.73 -4.69
CA ILE A 315 -2.61 13.31 -4.37
C ILE A 315 -1.57 12.20 -4.25
N SER A 316 -0.30 12.50 -4.46
CA SER A 316 0.82 11.54 -4.46
C SER A 316 0.86 10.67 -3.20
N LYS A 317 0.57 11.25 -2.03
CA LYS A 317 0.50 10.52 -0.75
C LYS A 317 -0.65 9.52 -0.68
N GLU A 318 -1.82 9.86 -1.22
CA GLU A 318 -2.96 8.94 -1.32
C GLU A 318 -2.61 7.80 -2.29
N TRP A 319 -2.04 8.14 -3.44
CA TRP A 319 -1.62 7.16 -4.42
C TRP A 319 -0.64 6.14 -3.83
N GLU A 320 0.40 6.60 -3.13
CA GLU A 320 1.41 5.73 -2.55
C GLU A 320 0.89 4.91 -1.37
N MET A 321 0.05 5.49 -0.51
CA MET A 321 -0.62 4.74 0.55
C MET A 321 -1.39 3.55 -0.04
N ALA A 322 -2.20 3.83 -1.06
CA ALA A 322 -3.00 2.82 -1.74
C ALA A 322 -2.12 1.77 -2.45
N ALA A 323 -1.00 2.19 -3.06
CA ALA A 323 -0.06 1.30 -3.74
C ALA A 323 0.70 0.38 -2.77
N ARG A 324 0.95 0.84 -1.54
CA ARG A 324 1.73 0.11 -0.52
C ARG A 324 0.92 -0.78 0.39
N TYR A 325 -0.38 -0.56 0.50
CA TYR A 325 -1.23 -1.19 1.51
C TYR A 325 -1.13 -2.72 1.48
N ILE A 326 -0.99 -3.30 2.67
CA ILE A 326 -1.12 -4.74 2.91
C ILE A 326 -2.31 -4.97 3.85
N ASP A 327 -2.22 -4.49 5.09
CA ASP A 327 -3.29 -4.65 6.09
C ASP A 327 -3.44 -3.43 7.03
N GLY A 328 -2.63 -2.39 6.83
CA GLY A 328 -2.61 -1.18 7.65
C GLY A 328 -1.65 -1.25 8.85
N ILE A 329 -0.99 -2.39 9.04
CA ILE A 329 0.12 -2.60 9.97
C ILE A 329 1.39 -2.81 9.15
N GLU A 330 1.37 -3.78 8.25
CA GLU A 330 2.41 -4.04 7.26
C GLU A 330 2.18 -3.18 6.01
N TRP A 331 3.30 -2.79 5.38
CA TRP A 331 3.33 -1.98 4.17
C TRP A 331 4.40 -2.51 3.22
N LEU A 332 4.16 -2.41 1.92
CA LEU A 332 5.21 -2.71 0.93
C LEU A 332 6.41 -1.77 1.13
N PRO A 333 7.65 -2.28 1.09
CA PRO A 333 8.84 -1.45 1.06
C PRO A 333 8.87 -0.55 -0.18
N TYR A 334 9.61 0.56 -0.09
CA TYR A 334 9.57 1.65 -1.07
C TYR A 334 9.92 1.22 -2.52
N ASN A 335 10.76 0.19 -2.65
CA ASN A 335 11.31 -0.30 -3.91
C ASN A 335 10.63 -1.57 -4.44
N HIS A 336 9.36 -1.76 -4.09
CA HIS A 336 8.52 -2.82 -4.62
C HIS A 336 7.59 -2.27 -5.71
N ALA A 337 7.09 -3.15 -6.57
CA ALA A 337 5.89 -2.88 -7.34
C ALA A 337 4.65 -3.16 -6.48
N SER A 338 3.54 -2.47 -6.76
CA SER A 338 2.32 -2.66 -5.97
C SER A 338 1.82 -4.11 -6.03
N GLY A 339 1.40 -4.65 -4.88
CA GLY A 339 0.96 -6.03 -4.71
C GLY A 339 2.06 -7.07 -4.57
N ASP A 340 3.27 -6.81 -5.07
CA ASP A 340 4.36 -7.77 -5.08
C ASP A 340 5.16 -7.80 -3.77
N THR A 341 4.80 -8.74 -2.89
CA THR A 341 5.51 -9.02 -1.63
C THR A 341 6.70 -9.96 -1.81
N SER A 342 6.94 -10.49 -3.02
CA SER A 342 7.96 -11.52 -3.26
C SER A 342 9.39 -10.98 -3.29
N GLY A 343 9.55 -9.68 -3.55
CA GLY A 343 10.85 -9.01 -3.56
C GLY A 343 10.81 -7.66 -4.27
N ASN A 344 11.96 -7.00 -4.28
CA ASN A 344 12.12 -5.64 -4.75
C ASN A 344 12.21 -5.63 -6.28
N CYS A 345 11.69 -4.57 -6.90
CA CYS A 345 11.87 -4.30 -8.33
C CYS A 345 13.09 -3.41 -8.62
N TYR A 346 13.74 -2.86 -7.57
CA TYR A 346 14.89 -1.95 -7.65
C TYR A 346 15.74 -1.94 -6.35
N PRO A 347 17.05 -1.59 -6.36
CA PRO A 347 17.96 -1.60 -7.52
C PRO A 347 18.29 -3.02 -7.96
N ASP A 348 18.53 -3.90 -6.99
CA ASP A 348 18.71 -5.32 -7.21
C ASP A 348 17.34 -5.99 -7.29
N VAL A 349 16.97 -6.39 -8.51
CA VAL A 349 15.71 -7.08 -8.78
C VAL A 349 15.72 -8.43 -8.07
N SER A 350 14.94 -8.51 -7.01
CA SER A 350 14.75 -9.73 -6.22
C SER A 350 13.37 -10.31 -6.31
N SER A 351 12.43 -9.56 -6.87
CA SER A 351 11.09 -10.05 -7.15
C SER A 351 11.15 -11.35 -7.96
N THR A 352 10.30 -12.30 -7.54
CA THR A 352 10.06 -13.55 -8.27
C THR A 352 8.68 -13.60 -8.91
N ARG A 353 7.84 -12.60 -8.65
CA ARG A 353 6.42 -12.57 -9.02
C ARG A 353 5.95 -11.23 -9.60
N ILE A 354 6.83 -10.28 -9.92
CA ILE A 354 6.42 -8.97 -10.44
C ILE A 354 5.51 -9.06 -11.66
N GLY A 355 5.77 -10.03 -12.56
CA GLY A 355 4.95 -10.27 -13.74
C GLY A 355 3.52 -10.76 -13.46
N ASP A 356 3.22 -11.21 -12.23
CA ASP A 356 1.86 -11.54 -11.80
C ASP A 356 1.02 -10.28 -11.58
N TYR A 357 1.65 -9.15 -11.24
CA TYR A 357 0.99 -7.90 -10.82
C TYR A 357 1.11 -6.78 -11.86
N VAL A 358 2.16 -6.79 -12.70
CA VAL A 358 2.58 -5.63 -13.48
C VAL A 358 2.65 -5.95 -14.98
N TRP A 359 2.13 -5.04 -15.81
CA TRP A 359 2.47 -4.96 -17.24
C TRP A 359 3.61 -3.96 -17.46
N TYR A 360 4.80 -4.45 -17.81
CA TYR A 360 6.03 -3.66 -17.93
C TYR A 360 6.84 -4.10 -19.14
N ALA A 361 7.97 -3.45 -19.43
CA ALA A 361 8.72 -3.60 -20.68
C ALA A 361 8.98 -5.06 -21.11
N ASP A 362 9.25 -5.96 -20.16
CA ASP A 362 9.65 -7.33 -20.47
C ASP A 362 8.45 -8.22 -20.82
N ASN A 363 7.24 -7.89 -20.38
CA ASN A 363 6.05 -8.72 -20.58
C ASN A 363 4.90 -8.02 -21.34
N SER A 364 4.97 -6.70 -21.53
CA SER A 364 3.89 -5.91 -22.14
C SER A 364 3.85 -6.03 -23.66
N GLY A 365 4.97 -6.44 -24.30
CA GLY A 365 5.09 -6.36 -25.75
C GLY A 365 5.07 -4.91 -26.27
N ALA A 366 5.56 -3.96 -25.46
CA ALA A 366 5.61 -2.53 -25.78
C ALA A 366 4.23 -1.90 -26.05
N SER A 367 3.20 -2.35 -25.32
CA SER A 367 1.83 -1.86 -25.43
C SER A 367 1.10 -1.93 -24.10
N THR A 368 0.07 -1.09 -23.93
CA THR A 368 -0.86 -1.20 -22.80
C THR A 368 -1.70 -2.46 -22.91
N HIS A 369 -2.24 -2.92 -21.78
CA HIS A 369 -3.10 -4.10 -21.69
C HIS A 369 -4.46 -3.76 -21.10
N PRO A 370 -5.50 -4.57 -21.35
CA PRO A 370 -6.78 -4.37 -20.68
C PRO A 370 -6.56 -4.36 -19.17
N VAL A 371 -7.20 -3.41 -18.49
CA VAL A 371 -7.09 -3.26 -17.04
C VAL A 371 -7.52 -4.53 -16.31
N ALA A 372 -7.03 -4.72 -15.09
CA ALA A 372 -7.39 -5.85 -14.24
C ALA A 372 -7.14 -7.25 -14.85
N THR A 373 -6.12 -7.36 -15.71
CA THR A 373 -5.66 -8.65 -16.27
C THR A 373 -4.44 -9.23 -15.54
N ARG A 374 -3.95 -8.51 -14.52
CA ARG A 374 -2.94 -8.95 -13.54
C ARG A 374 -3.58 -9.11 -12.16
N GLN A 375 -2.82 -9.60 -11.18
CA GLN A 375 -3.28 -9.69 -9.79
C GLN A 375 -3.38 -8.28 -9.18
N PRO A 376 -4.41 -8.02 -8.35
CA PRO A 376 -4.49 -6.77 -7.62
C PRO A 376 -3.55 -6.75 -6.42
N ASN A 377 -3.35 -5.56 -5.83
CA ASN A 377 -2.76 -5.42 -4.50
C ASN A 377 -3.76 -5.77 -3.38
N HIS A 378 -3.36 -5.60 -2.11
CA HIS A 378 -4.18 -5.99 -0.97
C HIS A 378 -5.41 -5.09 -0.70
N LEU A 379 -5.55 -3.96 -1.42
CA LEU A 379 -6.80 -3.18 -1.47
C LEU A 379 -7.71 -3.58 -2.63
N GLY A 380 -7.32 -4.56 -3.44
CA GLY A 380 -8.05 -4.91 -4.66
C GLY A 380 -7.82 -3.93 -5.80
N LEU A 381 -6.72 -3.16 -5.78
CA LEU A 381 -6.37 -2.22 -6.84
C LEU A 381 -5.45 -2.89 -7.86
N TYR A 382 -5.75 -2.70 -9.14
CA TYR A 382 -4.97 -3.23 -10.27
C TYR A 382 -4.13 -2.15 -10.90
N ASP A 383 -3.05 -2.54 -11.56
CA ASP A 383 -2.26 -1.69 -12.44
C ASP A 383 -1.70 -0.42 -11.75
N MET A 384 -1.57 -0.44 -10.41
CA MET A 384 -0.87 0.61 -9.64
C MET A 384 0.64 0.66 -9.97
N SER A 385 1.18 -0.33 -10.68
CA SER A 385 2.52 -0.27 -11.23
C SER A 385 2.50 -0.84 -12.64
N GLY A 386 3.19 -0.18 -13.58
CA GLY A 386 3.15 -0.54 -15.00
C GLY A 386 1.87 -0.08 -15.70
N ASN A 387 1.59 -0.66 -16.87
CA ASN A 387 0.53 -0.28 -17.80
C ASN A 387 0.63 1.20 -18.25
N LEU A 388 0.03 2.14 -17.53
CA LEU A 388 0.26 3.58 -17.68
C LEU A 388 0.80 4.22 -16.40
N SER A 389 1.65 5.22 -16.59
CA SER A 389 1.97 6.12 -15.49
C SER A 389 0.78 7.02 -15.19
N GLU A 390 0.52 7.27 -13.92
CA GLU A 390 -0.73 7.89 -13.46
C GLU A 390 -0.49 9.29 -12.89
N PHE A 391 -1.24 10.28 -13.42
CA PHE A 391 -1.19 11.65 -12.91
C PHE A 391 -1.74 11.75 -11.48
N CYS A 392 -0.99 12.47 -10.64
CA CYS A 392 -1.47 12.99 -9.35
C CYS A 392 -1.75 14.50 -9.47
N PHE A 393 -2.52 15.04 -8.53
CA PHE A 393 -3.00 16.41 -8.64
C PHE A 393 -1.89 17.47 -8.50
N GLU A 394 -1.00 17.32 -7.52
CA GLU A 394 -0.10 18.36 -7.08
C GLU A 394 1.08 18.64 -8.03
N ILE A 395 1.68 19.82 -7.85
CA ILE A 395 2.99 20.15 -8.43
C ILE A 395 4.04 19.24 -7.81
N HIS A 396 4.90 18.67 -8.64
CA HIS A 396 6.03 17.88 -8.18
C HIS A 396 6.99 18.75 -7.34
N PRO A 397 7.46 18.30 -6.16
CA PRO A 397 8.29 19.11 -5.26
C PRO A 397 9.57 19.68 -5.89
N GLY A 398 10.12 19.00 -6.89
CA GLY A 398 11.28 19.44 -7.67
C GLY A 398 10.96 20.37 -8.86
N SER A 399 9.75 20.88 -8.97
CA SER A 399 9.30 21.73 -10.09
C SER A 399 8.35 22.84 -9.61
N ASP A 400 8.23 23.90 -10.40
CA ASP A 400 7.22 24.95 -10.25
C ASP A 400 6.02 24.77 -11.21
N LYS A 401 6.13 23.83 -12.17
CA LYS A 401 5.17 23.69 -13.28
C LYS A 401 4.76 22.25 -13.60
N TYR A 402 5.59 21.26 -13.29
CA TYR A 402 5.30 19.87 -13.62
C TYR A 402 4.50 19.19 -12.51
N ARG A 403 3.62 18.27 -12.91
CA ARG A 403 2.71 17.53 -12.04
C ARG A 403 3.32 16.18 -11.69
N VAL A 404 3.00 15.67 -10.51
CA VAL A 404 3.46 14.34 -10.08
C VAL A 404 2.87 13.26 -10.99
N LEU A 405 3.70 12.27 -11.32
CA LEU A 405 3.36 11.10 -12.10
C LEU A 405 3.88 9.85 -11.38
N ARG A 406 3.07 8.80 -11.26
CA ARG A 406 3.36 7.60 -10.45
C ARG A 406 3.24 6.29 -11.23
N GLY A 407 3.75 5.20 -10.65
CA GLY A 407 3.48 3.81 -11.07
C GLY A 407 4.33 3.27 -12.22
N GLY A 408 4.87 4.13 -13.08
CA GLY A 408 5.55 3.68 -14.30
C GLY A 408 4.56 3.16 -15.33
N ASP A 409 5.06 2.68 -16.46
CA ASP A 409 4.24 2.34 -17.64
C ASP A 409 4.68 1.00 -18.28
N CYS A 410 4.02 0.61 -19.36
CA CYS A 410 4.32 -0.60 -20.14
C CYS A 410 5.72 -0.62 -20.77
N PHE A 411 6.49 0.47 -20.76
CA PHE A 411 7.89 0.56 -21.20
C PHE A 411 8.89 0.62 -20.05
N SER A 412 8.39 0.67 -18.81
CA SER A 412 9.21 0.71 -17.61
C SER A 412 9.88 -0.63 -17.34
N LYS A 413 11.13 -0.61 -16.88
CA LYS A 413 11.95 -1.81 -16.69
C LYS A 413 12.17 -2.08 -15.21
N THR A 414 12.22 -3.34 -14.82
CA THR A 414 12.81 -3.73 -13.53
C THR A 414 14.29 -3.36 -13.48
N GLY A 415 14.82 -3.11 -12.28
CA GLY A 415 16.17 -2.60 -12.10
C GLY A 415 16.29 -1.10 -12.36
N THR A 416 15.16 -0.42 -12.63
CA THR A 416 15.04 1.04 -12.69
C THR A 416 13.99 1.50 -11.68
N TYR A 417 13.95 2.81 -11.39
CA TYR A 417 13.07 3.37 -10.37
C TYR A 417 11.58 3.37 -10.76
N PHE A 418 11.26 3.26 -12.05
CA PHE A 418 9.93 3.61 -12.57
C PHE A 418 8.77 2.77 -12.02
N LEU A 419 9.01 1.50 -11.67
CA LEU A 419 7.98 0.58 -11.17
C LEU A 419 7.86 0.58 -9.64
N MET A 420 8.63 1.42 -8.94
CA MET A 420 8.61 1.47 -7.48
C MET A 420 7.39 2.22 -6.96
N VAL A 421 6.71 1.69 -5.94
CA VAL A 421 5.60 2.35 -5.24
C VAL A 421 5.98 3.73 -4.67
N SER A 422 7.27 3.99 -4.42
CA SER A 422 7.74 5.27 -3.88
C SER A 422 8.28 6.25 -4.91
N TYR A 423 8.38 5.87 -6.19
CA TYR A 423 8.99 6.74 -7.19
C TYR A 423 8.00 7.81 -7.65
N GLU A 424 8.43 9.06 -7.53
CA GLU A 424 7.74 10.23 -8.08
C GLU A 424 8.46 10.65 -9.35
N ASN A 425 7.77 10.53 -10.47
CA ASN A 425 8.17 11.15 -11.72
C ASN A 425 7.38 12.47 -11.89
N TRP A 426 7.66 13.21 -12.95
CA TRP A 426 6.93 14.42 -13.26
C TRP A 426 6.65 14.55 -14.76
N ALA A 427 5.52 15.17 -15.08
CA ALA A 427 5.14 15.46 -16.46
C ALA A 427 4.55 16.86 -16.58
N SER A 428 4.71 17.44 -17.77
CA SER A 428 4.07 18.69 -18.13
C SER A 428 2.55 18.55 -18.10
N PRO A 429 1.79 19.53 -17.56
CA PRO A 429 0.34 19.42 -17.47
C PRO A 429 -0.35 19.38 -18.84
N VAL A 430 0.36 19.75 -19.92
CA VAL A 430 -0.13 19.75 -21.31
C VAL A 430 0.21 18.48 -22.09
N TRP A 431 1.09 17.62 -21.57
CA TRP A 431 1.49 16.41 -22.30
C TRP A 431 0.52 15.28 -22.03
N GLY A 432 -0.24 14.90 -23.06
CA GLY A 432 -0.85 13.58 -23.17
C GLY A 432 0.03 12.73 -24.08
N THR A 433 0.52 11.60 -23.59
CA THR A 433 1.35 10.64 -24.36
C THR A 433 0.75 9.24 -24.27
N SER A 434 1.26 8.29 -25.05
CA SER A 434 0.85 6.88 -24.96
C SER A 434 1.26 6.19 -23.66
N GLN A 435 2.00 6.88 -22.78
CA GLN A 435 2.50 6.36 -21.51
C GLN A 435 1.75 6.92 -20.31
N TYR A 436 0.97 7.98 -20.50
CA TYR A 436 0.32 8.71 -19.42
C TYR A 436 -1.18 8.48 -19.44
N GLY A 437 -1.70 8.10 -18.28
CA GLY A 437 -3.12 8.02 -17.98
C GLY A 437 -3.35 8.54 -16.57
N PHE A 438 -4.43 8.08 -15.96
CA PHE A 438 -4.75 8.40 -14.58
C PHE A 438 -5.74 7.39 -14.01
N ARG A 439 -5.78 7.36 -12.68
CA ARG A 439 -6.89 6.85 -11.90
C ARG A 439 -7.51 7.99 -11.11
N PHE A 440 -8.68 7.77 -10.53
CA PHE A 440 -9.38 8.81 -9.78
C PHE A 440 -9.80 8.32 -8.40
N VAL A 441 -10.01 9.27 -7.51
CA VAL A 441 -10.43 9.06 -6.13
C VAL A 441 -11.62 9.94 -5.80
N ALA A 442 -12.31 9.63 -4.70
CA ALA A 442 -13.35 10.48 -4.12
C ALA A 442 -13.29 10.39 -2.59
N THR A 443 -13.49 11.50 -1.90
CA THR A 443 -13.57 11.52 -0.42
C THR A 443 -14.83 10.77 0.03
N LYS A 444 -14.72 9.90 1.05
CA LYS A 444 -15.88 9.15 1.60
C LYS A 444 -16.88 10.07 2.32
#